data_AF-A0A2R4ZRW3-F1
#
_entry.id   AF-A0A2R4ZRW3-F1
#
_cell.length_a   1.000
_cell.length_b   1.000
_cell.length_c   1.000
_cell.angle_alpha   90.00
_cell.angle_beta   90.00
_cell.angle_gamma   90.00
#
_symmetry.space_group_name_H-M   'P 1'
#
loop_
_entity.id
_entity.type
_entity.pdbx_description
1 polymer ?
#
loop_
_entity_poly.entity_id
_entity_poly.type
_entity_poly.pdbx_seq_one_letter_code
_entity_poly.pdbx_strand_id
1 'polypeptide(L)'
;MRGIGSLGLIAILLILIGSLIAIYILLQSQPSDENPSKIPNGIYVYKNNSFVPLNIQGPFIPREPGYYFLYFHNNLCPHCQVFYPKWINYLKSEGGVFRNITVVEVVCDWFTQQCNNDAARITFELYGVTSSPFFLLIKVNASGWVESIWNIGEEYLQLQRSGNIPTQEFLPQYLEVIVRSKIAR
;
A
#
# COMPACT_ATOMS: atom_id res chain seq x y z
N MET A 1 33.85 -37.49 -28.17
CA MET A 1 33.09 -36.28 -27.79
C MET A 1 31.61 -36.57 -28.03
N ARG A 2 30.81 -36.82 -26.98
CA ARG A 2 29.36 -37.04 -27.13
C ARG A 2 28.67 -35.69 -27.17
N GLY A 3 28.09 -35.33 -28.32
CA GLY A 3 27.35 -34.09 -28.50
C GLY A 3 26.08 -34.07 -27.64
N ILE A 4 25.79 -32.93 -27.03
CA ILE A 4 24.54 -32.70 -26.32
C ILE A 4 23.42 -32.69 -27.37
N GLY A 5 22.50 -33.66 -27.31
CA GLY A 5 21.36 -33.72 -28.22
C GLY A 5 20.39 -32.55 -28.00
N SER A 6 19.54 -32.28 -29.00
CA SER A 6 18.53 -31.19 -29.00
C SER A 6 17.71 -31.10 -27.69
N LEU A 7 17.32 -32.24 -27.12
CA LEU A 7 16.61 -32.32 -25.82
C LEU A 7 17.44 -31.80 -24.63
N GLY A 8 18.75 -32.03 -24.65
CA GLY A 8 19.67 -31.52 -23.63
C GLY A 8 19.86 -30.00 -23.73
N LEU A 9 19.85 -29.44 -24.95
CA LEU A 9 19.87 -28.00 -25.17
C LEU A 9 18.60 -27.32 -24.65
N ILE A 10 17.42 -27.91 -24.87
CA ILE A 10 16.15 -27.39 -24.37
C ILE A 10 16.10 -27.42 -22.83
N ALA A 11 16.57 -28.50 -22.21
CA ALA A 11 16.62 -28.61 -20.75
C ALA A 11 17.56 -27.55 -20.13
N ILE A 12 18.74 -27.32 -20.72
CA ILE A 12 19.67 -26.28 -20.28
C ILE A 12 19.05 -24.89 -20.41
N LEU A 13 18.33 -24.63 -21.51
CA LEU A 13 17.66 -23.35 -21.74
C LEU A 13 16.57 -23.09 -20.69
N LEU A 14 15.75 -24.10 -20.35
CA LEU A 14 14.69 -23.97 -19.34
C LEU A 14 15.25 -23.71 -17.94
N ILE A 15 16.37 -24.38 -17.58
CA ILE A 15 17.05 -24.14 -16.30
C ILE A 15 17.58 -22.71 -16.23
N LEU A 16 18.23 -22.23 -17.29
CA LEU A 16 18.74 -20.85 -17.35
C LEU A 16 17.62 -19.81 -17.25
N ILE A 17 16.50 -20.03 -17.95
CA ILE A 17 15.32 -19.15 -17.87
C ILE A 17 14.76 -19.15 -16.45
N GLY A 18 14.59 -20.33 -15.82
CA GLY A 18 14.13 -20.43 -14.43
C GLY A 18 15.05 -19.71 -13.44
N SER A 19 16.36 -19.86 -13.60
CA SER A 19 17.36 -19.15 -12.77
C SER A 19 17.31 -17.63 -12.98
N LEU A 20 17.16 -17.16 -14.22
CA LEU A 20 17.03 -15.73 -14.52
C LEU A 20 15.74 -15.14 -13.94
N ILE A 21 14.63 -15.87 -13.98
CA ILE A 21 13.36 -15.46 -13.36
C ILE A 21 13.51 -15.39 -11.84
N ALA A 22 14.13 -16.39 -11.21
CA ALA A 22 14.37 -16.40 -9.77
C ALA A 22 15.28 -15.23 -9.34
N ILE A 23 16.37 -14.97 -10.09
CA ILE A 23 17.26 -13.83 -9.87
C ILE A 23 16.52 -12.51 -10.06
N TYR A 24 15.67 -12.40 -11.09
CA TYR A 24 14.86 -11.21 -11.32
C TYR A 24 13.88 -10.95 -10.15
N ILE A 25 13.23 -11.99 -9.63
CA ILE A 25 12.36 -11.89 -8.45
C ILE A 25 13.17 -11.46 -7.21
N LEU A 26 14.35 -12.04 -6.99
CA LEU A 26 15.27 -11.69 -5.89
C LEU A 26 15.81 -10.26 -6.00
N LEU A 27 16.05 -9.77 -7.21
CA LEU A 27 16.49 -8.40 -7.46
C LEU A 27 15.36 -7.39 -7.25
N GLN A 28 14.11 -7.76 -7.54
CA GLN A 28 12.95 -6.93 -7.23
C GLN A 28 12.59 -6.94 -5.74
N SER A 29 12.93 -7.99 -5.00
CA SER A 29 12.67 -8.10 -3.57
C SER A 29 13.69 -7.37 -2.69
N GLN A 30 14.30 -6.27 -3.16
CA GLN A 30 15.10 -5.42 -2.26
C GLN A 30 14.15 -4.94 -1.15
N PRO A 31 14.37 -5.35 0.12
CA PRO A 31 13.50 -4.94 1.21
C PRO A 31 13.49 -3.41 1.26
N SER A 32 12.33 -2.82 1.53
CA SER A 32 12.32 -1.43 1.95
C SER A 32 13.23 -1.32 3.17
N ASP A 33 14.31 -0.55 3.08
CA ASP A 33 15.22 -0.29 4.21
C ASP A 33 14.51 0.36 5.42
N GLU A 34 13.25 0.75 5.23
CA GLU A 34 12.38 1.32 6.23
C GLU A 34 11.82 0.25 7.19
N ASN A 35 12.05 0.47 8.49
CA ASN A 35 11.56 -0.41 9.53
C ASN A 35 10.11 -0.07 9.88
N PRO A 36 9.14 -0.97 9.61
CA PRO A 36 7.71 -0.69 9.79
C PRO A 36 7.26 -0.63 11.26
N SER A 37 8.18 -0.78 12.23
CA SER A 37 7.88 -0.59 13.66
C SER A 37 8.41 0.74 14.21
N LYS A 38 9.05 1.57 13.38
CA LYS A 38 9.76 2.79 13.81
C LYS A 38 9.62 3.94 12.82
N ILE A 39 8.53 3.99 12.06
CA ILE A 39 8.27 5.11 11.16
C ILE A 39 7.91 6.32 12.03
N PRO A 40 8.57 7.48 11.89
CA PRO A 40 8.22 8.65 12.70
C PRO A 40 6.73 8.98 12.54
N ASN A 41 6.07 9.44 13.61
CA ASN A 41 4.65 9.77 13.50
C ASN A 41 4.50 11.02 12.63
N GLY A 42 3.50 11.03 11.76
CA GLY A 42 3.37 12.06 10.76
C GLY A 42 2.43 11.69 9.63
N ILE A 43 2.36 12.59 8.65
CA ILE A 43 1.64 12.37 7.41
C ILE A 43 2.67 12.43 6.29
N TYR A 44 2.59 11.48 5.37
CA TYR A 44 3.54 11.32 4.29
C TYR A 44 2.80 11.20 2.97
N VAL A 45 3.36 11.77 1.91
CA VAL A 45 2.85 11.61 0.56
C VAL A 45 3.85 10.81 -0.25
N TYR A 46 3.38 9.78 -0.95
CA TYR A 46 4.23 8.98 -1.82
C TYR A 46 4.60 9.77 -3.07
N LYS A 47 5.90 10.03 -3.26
CA LYS A 47 6.47 10.71 -4.44
C LYS A 47 7.84 10.12 -4.76
N ASN A 48 8.14 9.97 -6.05
CA ASN A 48 9.43 9.49 -6.54
C ASN A 48 9.90 8.20 -5.83
N ASN A 49 9.01 7.23 -5.71
CA ASN A 49 9.24 5.93 -5.07
C ASN A 49 9.56 5.97 -3.55
N SER A 50 9.18 7.05 -2.86
CA SER A 50 9.42 7.24 -1.43
C SER A 50 8.28 7.99 -0.74
N PHE A 51 8.13 7.81 0.56
CA PHE A 51 7.23 8.61 1.39
C PHE A 51 7.93 9.88 1.88
N VAL A 52 7.41 11.04 1.51
CA VAL A 52 7.97 12.34 1.88
C VAL A 52 7.06 12.98 2.94
N PRO A 53 7.61 13.49 4.07
CA PRO A 53 6.81 14.08 5.14
C PRO A 53 6.07 15.33 4.64
N LEU A 54 4.83 15.47 5.11
CA LEU A 54 3.97 16.60 4.86
C LEU A 54 3.82 17.43 6.15
N ASN A 55 4.35 18.65 6.12
CA ASN A 55 4.25 19.57 7.25
C ASN A 55 2.98 20.42 7.12
N ILE A 56 1.91 19.98 7.77
CA ILE A 56 0.63 20.71 7.83
C ILE A 56 0.22 20.96 9.27
N GLN A 57 -0.69 21.93 9.44
CA GLN A 57 -1.39 22.18 10.69
C GLN A 57 -2.80 21.59 10.60
N GLY A 58 -3.23 20.87 11.64
CA GLY A 58 -4.54 20.21 11.68
C GLY A 58 -4.60 18.90 10.86
N PRO A 59 -5.81 18.34 10.67
CA PRO A 59 -5.96 17.05 10.00
C PRO A 59 -5.70 17.14 8.49
N PHE A 60 -5.25 16.04 7.90
CA PHE A 60 -5.16 15.90 6.46
C PHE A 60 -6.55 15.76 5.83
N ILE A 61 -6.97 16.78 5.10
CA ILE A 61 -8.17 16.78 4.27
C ILE A 61 -7.72 17.10 2.84
N PRO A 62 -7.87 16.19 1.88
CA PRO A 62 -7.48 16.46 0.50
C PRO A 62 -8.36 17.56 -0.10
N ARG A 63 -7.74 18.48 -0.85
CA ARG A 63 -8.43 19.64 -1.46
C ARG A 63 -8.19 19.81 -2.95
N GLU A 64 -7.12 19.20 -3.49
CA GLU A 64 -6.91 19.24 -4.93
C GLU A 64 -7.81 18.20 -5.61
N PRO A 65 -8.39 18.49 -6.78
CA PRO A 65 -9.22 17.54 -7.51
C PRO A 65 -8.47 16.23 -7.79
N GLY A 66 -9.15 15.10 -7.62
CA GLY A 66 -8.59 13.78 -7.89
C GLY A 66 -8.93 12.75 -6.83
N TYR A 67 -8.19 11.63 -6.85
CA TYR A 67 -8.36 10.54 -5.90
C TYR A 67 -7.17 10.49 -4.94
N TYR A 68 -7.46 10.18 -3.68
CA TYR A 68 -6.49 10.02 -2.61
C TYR A 68 -6.69 8.67 -1.94
N PHE A 69 -5.62 7.88 -1.87
CA PHE A 69 -5.61 6.63 -1.09
C PHE A 69 -4.85 6.86 0.20
N LEU A 70 -5.55 6.85 1.33
CA LEU A 70 -4.96 7.01 2.65
C LEU A 70 -4.76 5.63 3.27
N TYR A 71 -3.52 5.36 3.69
CA TYR A 71 -3.18 4.23 4.54
C TYR A 71 -2.87 4.72 5.95
N PHE A 72 -3.61 4.22 6.94
CA PHE A 72 -3.35 4.50 8.34
C PHE A 72 -2.49 3.38 8.93
N HIS A 73 -1.23 3.73 9.18
CA HIS A 73 -0.22 2.83 9.71
C HIS A 73 -0.06 3.02 11.22
N ASN A 74 0.08 1.92 11.94
CA ASN A 74 0.40 1.90 13.36
C ASN A 74 1.70 1.13 13.59
N ASN A 75 2.73 1.79 14.15
CA ASN A 75 4.02 1.15 14.36
C ASN A 75 3.94 -0.06 15.30
N LEU A 76 3.00 -0.06 16.27
CA LEU A 76 2.83 -1.16 17.22
C LEU A 76 1.83 -2.23 16.74
N CYS A 77 1.28 -2.12 15.53
CA CYS A 77 0.31 -3.06 14.97
C CYS A 77 1.02 -4.19 14.19
N PRO A 78 0.96 -5.47 14.64
CA PRO A 78 1.65 -6.57 13.98
C PRO A 78 1.20 -6.80 12.52
N HIS A 79 -0.10 -6.68 12.25
CA HIS A 79 -0.63 -6.81 10.89
C HIS A 79 -0.13 -5.70 9.96
N CYS A 80 0.07 -4.49 10.51
CA CYS A 80 0.61 -3.35 9.78
C CYS A 80 2.09 -3.58 9.45
N GLN A 81 2.87 -4.09 10.41
CA GLN A 81 4.27 -4.44 10.21
C GLN A 81 4.47 -5.51 9.13
N VAL A 82 3.56 -6.49 9.05
CA VAL A 82 3.59 -7.54 8.01
C VAL A 82 3.14 -7.01 6.65
N PHE A 83 2.16 -6.11 6.62
CA PHE A 83 1.63 -5.54 5.38
C PHE A 83 2.59 -4.52 4.74
N TYR A 84 3.18 -3.65 5.55
CA TYR A 84 4.01 -2.52 5.11
C TYR A 84 5.09 -2.89 4.06
N PRO A 85 5.96 -3.88 4.28
CA PRO A 85 6.99 -4.20 3.28
C PRO A 85 6.40 -4.65 1.93
N LYS A 86 5.25 -5.35 1.95
CA LYS A 86 4.54 -5.75 0.72
C LYS A 86 3.97 -4.53 0.02
N TRP A 87 3.41 -3.60 0.78
CA TRP A 87 2.89 -2.34 0.29
C TRP A 87 3.96 -1.49 -0.39
N ILE A 88 5.10 -1.27 0.28
CA ILE A 88 6.21 -0.50 -0.29
C ILE A 88 6.75 -1.17 -1.54
N ASN A 89 6.96 -2.49 -1.51
CA ASN A 89 7.44 -3.23 -2.67
C ASN A 89 6.47 -3.06 -3.85
N TYR A 90 5.18 -3.31 -3.61
CA TYR A 90 4.14 -3.18 -4.61
C TYR A 90 4.07 -1.77 -5.21
N LEU A 91 4.13 -0.71 -4.40
CA LEU A 91 4.16 0.67 -4.89
C LEU A 91 5.36 0.96 -5.80
N LYS A 92 6.54 0.44 -5.45
CA LYS A 92 7.79 0.65 -6.21
C LYS A 92 7.78 -0.14 -7.53
N SER A 93 7.46 -1.44 -7.48
CA SER A 93 7.56 -2.34 -8.63
C SER A 93 6.39 -2.18 -9.60
N GLU A 94 5.17 -2.37 -9.13
CA GLU A 94 3.97 -2.47 -9.95
C GLU A 94 3.21 -1.15 -9.92
N GLY A 95 2.89 -0.66 -8.73
CA GLY A 95 2.15 0.57 -8.42
C GLY A 95 0.69 0.55 -8.88
N GLY A 96 0.37 -0.08 -10.01
CA GLY A 96 -0.97 -0.25 -10.55
C GLY A 96 -1.75 1.07 -10.60
N VAL A 97 -3.00 1.03 -10.15
CA VAL A 97 -3.86 2.23 -10.05
C VAL A 97 -3.29 3.33 -9.14
N PHE A 98 -2.44 2.97 -8.18
CA PHE A 98 -1.86 3.90 -7.22
C PHE A 98 -0.82 4.85 -7.82
N ARG A 99 -0.32 4.57 -9.04
CA ARG A 99 0.53 5.52 -9.78
C ARG A 99 -0.24 6.75 -10.28
N ASN A 100 -1.57 6.65 -10.39
CA ASN A 100 -2.42 7.68 -10.98
C ASN A 100 -3.24 8.46 -9.94
N ILE A 101 -3.04 8.18 -8.65
CA ILE A 101 -3.76 8.81 -7.55
C ILE A 101 -2.77 9.21 -6.45
N THR A 102 -3.17 10.13 -5.57
CA THR A 102 -2.30 10.55 -4.47
C THR A 102 -2.33 9.52 -3.36
N VAL A 103 -1.21 8.85 -3.10
CA VAL A 103 -1.07 7.95 -1.96
C VAL A 103 -0.54 8.71 -0.77
N VAL A 104 -1.24 8.60 0.35
CA VAL A 104 -0.94 9.26 1.62
C VAL A 104 -0.82 8.19 2.69
N GLU A 105 0.21 8.28 3.50
CA GLU A 105 0.39 7.46 4.69
C GLU A 105 0.26 8.33 5.94
N VAL A 106 -0.55 7.89 6.90
CA VAL A 106 -0.77 8.56 8.17
C VAL A 106 -0.27 7.62 9.26
N VAL A 107 0.74 8.06 10.01
CA VAL A 107 1.51 7.22 10.93
C VAL A 107 1.33 7.71 12.36
N CYS A 108 0.92 6.79 13.24
CA CYS A 108 1.01 6.92 14.68
C CYS A 108 1.62 5.63 15.27
N ASP A 109 2.00 5.60 16.54
CA ASP A 109 2.48 4.37 17.18
C ASP A 109 1.32 3.43 17.52
N TRP A 110 0.28 3.99 18.16
CA TRP A 110 -0.94 3.27 18.52
C TRP A 110 -2.15 4.22 18.54
N PHE A 111 -2.78 4.34 17.37
CA PHE A 111 -3.93 5.21 17.10
C PHE A 111 -3.69 6.62 17.66
N THR A 112 -4.72 7.19 18.30
CA THR A 112 -4.65 8.52 18.93
C THR A 112 -4.02 8.48 20.32
N GLN A 113 -3.88 7.31 20.93
CA GLN A 113 -3.39 7.16 22.31
C GLN A 113 -1.86 7.32 22.41
N GLN A 114 -1.14 6.88 21.37
CA GLN A 114 0.31 7.04 21.26
C GLN A 114 0.62 7.63 19.89
N CYS A 115 0.50 8.96 19.82
CA CYS A 115 0.86 9.70 18.61
C CYS A 115 1.51 11.04 18.97
N ASN A 116 2.79 11.20 18.66
CA ASN A 116 3.55 12.43 18.98
C ASN A 116 3.51 13.49 17.88
N ASN A 117 2.66 13.30 16.86
CA ASN A 117 2.40 14.26 15.80
C ASN A 117 0.91 14.65 15.80
N ASP A 118 0.62 15.93 16.09
CA ASP A 118 -0.77 16.41 16.22
C ASP A 118 -1.57 16.31 14.92
N ALA A 119 -0.95 16.60 13.77
CA ALA A 119 -1.64 16.52 12.48
C ALA A 119 -2.06 15.07 12.18
N ALA A 120 -1.16 14.10 12.39
CA ALA A 120 -1.46 12.68 12.24
C ALA A 120 -2.53 12.23 13.24
N ARG A 121 -2.39 12.58 14.52
CA ARG A 121 -3.35 12.24 15.58
C ARG A 121 -4.77 12.74 15.25
N ILE A 122 -4.91 14.01 14.91
CA ILE A 122 -6.21 14.61 14.58
C ILE A 122 -6.75 14.06 13.26
N THR A 123 -5.89 13.61 12.34
CA THR A 123 -6.31 12.89 11.13
C THR A 123 -6.91 11.51 11.48
N PHE A 124 -6.29 10.74 12.37
CA PHE A 124 -6.87 9.50 12.90
C PHE A 124 -8.24 9.75 13.57
N GLU A 125 -8.36 10.82 14.36
CA GLU A 125 -9.62 11.23 15.00
C GLU A 125 -10.69 11.60 13.97
N LEU A 126 -10.36 12.47 13.00
CA LEU A 126 -11.28 12.96 11.97
C LEU A 126 -11.93 11.82 11.19
N TYR A 127 -11.15 10.82 10.80
CA TYR A 127 -11.64 9.70 10.02
C TYR A 127 -12.12 8.51 10.88
N GLY A 128 -12.16 8.66 12.21
CA GLY A 128 -12.72 7.66 13.12
C GLY A 128 -11.98 6.32 13.08
N VAL A 129 -10.66 6.35 12.92
CA VAL A 129 -9.85 5.13 12.76
C VAL A 129 -9.67 4.42 14.11
N THR A 130 -10.33 3.27 14.27
CA THR A 130 -10.35 2.48 15.51
C THR A 130 -9.78 1.07 15.37
N SER A 131 -9.42 0.66 14.15
CA SER A 131 -8.81 -0.64 13.84
C SER A 131 -7.71 -0.47 12.80
N SER A 132 -6.83 -1.47 12.67
CA SER A 132 -5.73 -1.43 11.69
C SER A 132 -5.37 -2.82 11.16
N PRO A 133 -4.84 -2.93 9.93
CA PRO A 133 -4.59 -1.83 8.98
C PRO A 133 -5.90 -1.22 8.43
N PHE A 134 -5.90 0.09 8.16
CA PHE A 134 -7.10 0.83 7.73
C PHE A 134 -6.81 1.67 6.51
N PHE A 135 -7.75 1.69 5.56
CA PHE A 135 -7.55 2.27 4.24
C PHE A 135 -8.79 3.04 3.80
N LEU A 136 -8.57 4.26 3.31
CA LEU A 136 -9.61 5.06 2.67
C LEU A 136 -9.24 5.36 1.23
N LEU A 137 -10.27 5.40 0.38
CA LEU A 137 -10.21 6.09 -0.90
C LEU A 137 -11.10 7.31 -0.81
N ILE A 138 -10.58 8.48 -1.16
CA ILE A 138 -11.30 9.76 -1.14
C ILE A 138 -11.28 10.34 -2.54
N LYS A 139 -12.45 10.76 -3.05
CA LYS A 139 -12.58 11.52 -4.30
C LYS A 139 -12.85 12.98 -3.98
N VAL A 140 -12.06 13.87 -4.59
CA VAL A 140 -12.24 15.32 -4.52
C VAL A 140 -12.65 15.82 -5.90
N ASN A 141 -13.72 16.60 -5.97
CA ASN A 141 -14.24 17.12 -7.22
C ASN A 141 -13.45 18.35 -7.72
N ALA A 142 -13.80 18.85 -8.91
CA ALA A 142 -13.15 20.00 -9.53
C ALA A 142 -13.23 21.30 -8.70
N SER A 143 -14.14 21.39 -7.74
CA SER A 143 -14.29 22.55 -6.84
C SER A 143 -13.51 22.40 -5.54
N GLY A 144 -12.76 21.31 -5.38
CA GLY A 144 -11.96 21.02 -4.18
C GLY A 144 -12.77 20.47 -2.99
N TRP A 145 -14.01 20.05 -3.22
CA TRP A 145 -14.84 19.43 -2.19
C TRP A 145 -14.72 17.90 -2.24
N VAL A 146 -14.74 17.28 -1.06
CA VAL A 146 -14.84 15.82 -0.94
C VAL A 146 -16.19 15.37 -1.47
N GLU A 147 -16.16 14.63 -2.58
CA GLU A 147 -17.34 14.08 -3.25
C GLU A 147 -17.72 12.70 -2.69
N SER A 148 -16.72 11.89 -2.32
CA SER A 148 -16.93 10.53 -1.85
C SER A 148 -15.80 10.04 -0.97
N ILE A 149 -16.13 9.20 0.02
CA ILE A 149 -15.18 8.48 0.87
C ILE A 149 -15.60 7.01 0.89
N TRP A 150 -14.67 6.11 0.56
CA TRP A 150 -14.86 4.66 0.64
C TRP A 150 -13.91 4.07 1.67
N ASN A 151 -14.44 3.23 2.57
CA ASN A 151 -13.64 2.42 3.47
C ASN A 151 -13.19 1.14 2.76
N ILE A 152 -11.98 1.17 2.21
CA ILE A 152 -11.42 0.07 1.42
C ILE A 152 -11.07 -1.12 2.32
N GLY A 153 -10.69 -0.87 3.58
CA GLY A 153 -10.43 -1.92 4.56
C GLY A 153 -11.67 -2.77 4.84
N GLU A 154 -12.84 -2.14 5.05
CA GLU A 154 -14.09 -2.87 5.26
C GLU A 154 -14.52 -3.67 4.03
N GLU A 155 -14.40 -3.11 2.83
CA GLU A 155 -14.73 -3.84 1.59
C GLU A 155 -13.79 -5.04 1.37
N TYR A 156 -12.51 -4.90 1.70
CA TYR A 156 -11.57 -6.01 1.71
C TYR A 156 -12.02 -7.13 2.66
N LEU A 157 -12.38 -6.77 3.91
CA LEU A 157 -12.85 -7.74 4.90
C LEU A 157 -14.15 -8.42 4.47
N GLN A 158 -15.05 -7.71 3.79
CA GLN A 158 -16.27 -8.29 3.22
C GLN A 158 -15.94 -9.34 2.14
N LEU A 159 -15.00 -9.05 1.25
CA LEU A 159 -14.56 -9.99 0.22
C LEU A 159 -13.88 -11.23 0.81
N GLN A 160 -13.14 -11.08 1.92
CA GLN A 160 -12.59 -12.23 2.65
C GLN A 160 -13.70 -13.10 3.24
N ARG A 161 -14.68 -12.49 3.90
CA ARG A 161 -15.80 -13.21 4.54
C ARG A 161 -16.67 -13.93 3.51
N SER A 162 -16.81 -13.39 2.31
CA SER A 162 -17.56 -14.01 1.21
C SER A 162 -16.76 -15.05 0.43
N GLY A 163 -15.50 -15.32 0.79
CA GLY A 163 -14.64 -16.29 0.12
C GLY A 163 -14.13 -15.83 -1.26
N ASN A 164 -14.25 -14.54 -1.59
CA ASN A 164 -13.79 -14.00 -2.87
C ASN A 164 -12.29 -13.69 -2.88
N ILE A 165 -11.68 -13.53 -1.71
CA ILE A 165 -10.22 -13.39 -1.56
C ILE A 165 -9.72 -14.23 -0.37
N PRO A 166 -8.45 -14.70 -0.38
CA PRO A 166 -7.88 -15.54 0.67
C PRO A 166 -7.89 -14.85 2.05
N THR A 167 -8.11 -15.64 3.10
CA THR A 167 -8.16 -15.16 4.50
C THR A 167 -6.79 -14.95 5.13
N GLN A 168 -5.75 -15.57 4.56
CA GLN A 168 -4.45 -15.74 5.24
C GLN A 168 -3.52 -14.54 5.09
N GLU A 169 -3.70 -13.72 4.05
CA GLU A 169 -2.74 -12.65 3.77
C GLU A 169 -3.40 -11.38 3.23
N PHE A 170 -3.15 -10.26 3.92
CA PHE A 170 -3.53 -8.93 3.45
C PHE A 170 -2.56 -8.49 2.36
N LEU A 171 -2.99 -8.50 1.09
CA LEU A 171 -2.14 -8.26 -0.07
C LEU A 171 -2.52 -6.97 -0.83
N PRO A 172 -1.54 -6.14 -1.24
CA PRO A 172 -1.78 -4.91 -2.00
C PRO A 172 -2.57 -5.09 -3.31
N GLN A 173 -2.43 -6.25 -3.99
CA GLN A 173 -3.10 -6.51 -5.26
C GLN A 173 -4.63 -6.52 -5.12
N TYR A 174 -5.16 -7.00 -3.99
CA TYR A 174 -6.60 -6.96 -3.74
C TYR A 174 -7.08 -5.53 -3.44
N LEU A 175 -6.28 -4.71 -2.75
CA LEU A 175 -6.58 -3.28 -2.60
C LEU A 175 -6.66 -2.60 -3.96
N GLU A 176 -5.74 -2.91 -4.88
CA GLU A 176 -5.77 -2.38 -6.24
C GLU A 176 -7.09 -2.71 -6.95
N VAL A 177 -7.53 -3.97 -6.92
CA VAL A 177 -8.78 -4.41 -7.56
C VAL A 177 -9.97 -3.62 -7.00
N ILE A 178 -10.07 -3.48 -5.67
CA ILE A 178 -11.14 -2.73 -5.02
C ILE A 178 -11.08 -1.25 -5.45
N VAL A 179 -9.93 -0.61 -5.35
CA VAL A 179 -9.74 0.82 -5.69
C VAL A 179 -10.05 1.08 -7.16
N ARG A 180 -9.56 0.24 -8.06
CA ARG A 180 -9.82 0.31 -9.51
C ARG A 180 -11.32 0.25 -9.82
N SER A 181 -12.08 -0.56 -9.08
CA SER A 181 -13.53 -0.66 -9.25
C SER A 181 -14.30 0.62 -8.90
N LYS A 182 -13.71 1.51 -8.09
CA LYS A 182 -14.30 2.81 -7.69
C LYS A 182 -13.92 3.93 -8.62
N ILE A 183 -12.69 3.89 -9.16
CA ILE A 183 -12.18 4.94 -10.07
C ILE A 183 -12.77 4.79 -11.48
N ALA A 184 -13.08 3.56 -11.91
CA ALA A 184 -13.64 3.29 -13.23
C ALA A 184 -15.14 3.63 -13.38
N ARG A 185 -15.75 4.26 -12.36
CA ARG A 185 -17.17 4.67 -12.34
C ARG A 185 -17.27 6.18 -12.45
#